data_AF-A0A8E2E0G1-F1
#
_entry.id   AF-A0A8E2E0G1-F1
#
_cell.length_a   1.000
_cell.length_b   1.000
_cell.length_c   1.000
_cell.angle_alpha   90.00
_cell.angle_beta   90.00
_cell.angle_gamma   90.00
#
_symmetry.space_group_name_H-M   'P 1'
#
loop_
_entity.id
_entity.type
_entity.pdbx_description
1 polymer ?
#
loop_
_entity_poly.entity_id
_entity_poly.type
_entity_poly.pdbx_seq_one_letter_code
_entity_poly.pdbx_strand_id
1 'polypeptide(L)'
;MTTPEAPIEDRDYHDYDAGRRSCPGTHFAKRNQWRIAATVLWAFDILGPLDPVTGEIESVDINHDGLRLLMTPLLFKVRLVPRSLTHEAAIRSELDAVLEYLSPSPSPSPSPLEWHGHRVLSKSI
;
A
#
# COMPACT_ATOMS: atom_id res chain seq x y z
N MET A 1 23.84 -14.92 0.11
CA MET A 1 22.53 -14.83 0.80
C MET A 1 22.83 -14.36 2.23
N THR A 2 22.97 -13.04 2.42
CA THR A 2 23.40 -12.45 3.69
C THR A 2 22.24 -12.39 4.67
N THR A 3 22.53 -12.67 5.93
CA THR A 3 21.56 -12.74 7.02
C THR A 3 21.01 -11.34 7.32
N PRO A 4 19.69 -11.20 7.58
CA PRO A 4 19.05 -9.90 7.80
C PRO A 4 19.54 -9.13 9.05
N GLU A 5 20.44 -9.72 9.84
CA GLU A 5 21.00 -9.18 11.08
C GLU A 5 22.43 -8.63 10.94
N ALA A 6 23.05 -8.66 9.76
CA ALA A 6 24.40 -8.13 9.58
C ALA A 6 24.48 -6.60 9.88
N PRO A 7 25.63 -6.09 10.38
CA PRO A 7 25.91 -4.66 10.53
C PRO A 7 25.63 -3.89 9.24
N ILE A 8 25.20 -2.63 9.34
CA ILE A 8 24.75 -1.80 8.20
C ILE A 8 25.84 -1.69 7.11
N GLU A 9 27.10 -1.72 7.52
CA GLU A 9 28.29 -1.55 6.66
C GLU A 9 28.55 -2.78 5.75
N ASP A 10 28.06 -3.96 6.14
CA ASP A 10 28.21 -5.22 5.39
C ASP A 10 26.93 -5.60 4.61
N ARG A 11 26.00 -4.66 4.44
CA ARG A 11 24.77 -4.89 3.65
C ARG A 11 24.97 -4.41 2.23
N ASP A 12 24.92 -5.34 1.28
CA ASP A 12 24.94 -5.05 -0.16
C ASP A 12 23.73 -4.24 -0.68
N TYR A 13 22.76 -3.91 0.19
CA TYR A 13 21.54 -3.18 -0.14
C TYR A 13 21.37 -1.94 0.74
N HIS A 14 21.47 -0.76 0.12
CA HIS A 14 21.27 0.56 0.74
C HIS A 14 19.95 1.22 0.32
N ASP A 15 18.86 0.43 0.18
CA ASP A 15 17.53 0.92 -0.23
C ASP A 15 16.98 2.06 0.64
N TYR A 16 17.53 2.21 1.84
CA TYR A 16 17.16 3.23 2.83
C TYR A 16 18.36 4.12 3.25
N ASP A 17 19.40 4.17 2.41
CA ASP A 17 20.66 4.90 2.62
C ASP A 17 21.46 4.39 3.85
N ALA A 18 22.60 5.01 4.15
CA ALA A 18 23.52 4.63 5.22
C ALA A 18 24.05 5.84 6.03
N GLY A 19 24.64 5.56 7.19
CA GLY A 19 25.27 6.57 8.05
C GLY A 19 24.30 7.58 8.68
N ARG A 20 24.77 8.81 8.90
CA ARG A 20 24.04 9.87 9.63
C ARG A 20 22.77 10.37 8.94
N ARG A 21 22.54 9.99 7.68
CA ARG A 21 21.37 10.38 6.88
C ARG A 21 20.50 9.18 6.48
N SER A 22 20.76 8.00 7.05
CA SER A 22 19.91 6.83 6.89
C SER A 22 18.46 7.12 7.24
N CYS A 23 17.53 6.50 6.51
CA CYS A 23 16.11 6.73 6.71
C CYS A 23 15.69 6.30 8.13
N PRO A 24 15.20 7.22 8.99
CA PRO A 24 14.77 6.85 10.34
C PRO A 24 13.56 5.91 10.32
N GLY A 25 12.83 5.86 9.20
CA GLY A 25 11.69 4.98 8.97
C GLY A 25 12.02 3.55 8.53
N THR A 26 13.31 3.18 8.37
CA THR A 26 13.71 1.88 7.80
C THR A 26 13.03 0.69 8.48
N HIS A 27 13.00 0.67 9.81
CA HIS A 27 12.40 -0.39 10.61
C HIS A 27 10.88 -0.48 10.47
N PHE A 28 10.22 0.67 10.32
CA PHE A 28 8.78 0.73 10.08
C PHE A 28 8.46 0.27 8.65
N ALA A 29 9.16 0.82 7.66
CA ALA A 29 8.92 0.53 6.24
C ALA A 29 9.13 -0.96 5.94
N LYS A 30 10.25 -1.55 6.37
CA LYS A 30 10.55 -2.97 6.13
C LYS A 30 9.51 -3.91 6.74
N ARG A 31 9.06 -3.64 7.97
CA ARG A 31 8.02 -4.46 8.64
C ARG A 31 6.67 -4.31 7.97
N ASN A 32 6.29 -3.10 7.57
CA ASN A 32 5.04 -2.86 6.88
C ASN A 32 5.03 -3.50 5.49
N GLN A 33 6.09 -3.31 4.69
CA GLN A 33 6.22 -3.92 3.37
C GLN A 33 6.14 -5.43 3.45
N TRP A 34 6.83 -6.06 4.41
CA TRP A 34 6.75 -7.50 4.61
C TRP A 34 5.34 -7.96 4.95
N ARG A 35 4.65 -7.28 5.87
CA ARG A 35 3.27 -7.61 6.25
C ARG A 35 2.32 -7.46 5.07
N ILE A 36 2.39 -6.34 4.34
CA ILE A 36 1.54 -6.08 3.17
C ILE A 36 1.77 -7.16 2.11
N ALA A 37 3.02 -7.45 1.75
CA ALA A 37 3.35 -8.46 0.76
C ALA A 37 2.85 -9.84 1.18
N ALA A 38 3.10 -10.26 2.43
CA ALA A 38 2.65 -11.54 2.94
C ALA A 38 1.12 -11.65 2.94
N THR A 39 0.40 -10.61 3.38
CA THR A 39 -1.07 -10.59 3.40
C THR A 39 -1.64 -10.65 1.98
N VAL A 40 -1.10 -9.88 1.03
CA VAL A 40 -1.58 -9.89 -0.37
C VAL A 40 -1.32 -11.26 -1.01
N LEU A 41 -0.13 -11.84 -0.82
CA LEU A 41 0.21 -13.17 -1.34
C LEU A 41 -0.58 -14.30 -0.68
N TRP A 42 -0.99 -14.14 0.57
CA TRP A 42 -1.89 -15.07 1.25
C TRP A 42 -3.31 -14.97 0.68
N ALA A 43 -3.80 -13.76 0.42
CA ALA A 43 -5.19 -13.49 0.04
C ALA A 43 -5.50 -13.76 -1.44
N PHE A 44 -4.60 -13.40 -2.36
CA PHE A 44 -4.92 -13.31 -3.79
C PHE A 44 -3.92 -14.06 -4.67
N ASP A 45 -4.45 -14.62 -5.76
CA ASP A 45 -3.66 -14.91 -6.95
C ASP A 45 -3.51 -13.62 -7.77
N ILE A 46 -2.26 -13.23 -7.99
CA ILE A 46 -1.89 -12.01 -8.72
C ILE A 46 -1.60 -12.41 -10.16
N LEU A 47 -2.54 -12.11 -11.05
CA LEU A 47 -2.49 -12.52 -12.45
C LEU A 47 -2.35 -11.31 -13.37
N GLY A 48 -1.70 -11.53 -14.52
CA GLY A 48 -1.62 -10.52 -15.56
C GLY A 48 -3.00 -10.13 -16.11
N PRO A 49 -3.11 -8.93 -16.70
CA PRO A 49 -4.32 -8.49 -17.39
C PRO A 49 -4.64 -9.42 -18.56
N LEU A 50 -5.93 -9.56 -18.87
CA LEU A 50 -6.39 -10.30 -20.05
C LEU A 50 -6.79 -9.31 -21.15
N ASP A 51 -6.39 -9.62 -22.37
CA ASP A 51 -6.88 -8.94 -23.57
C ASP A 51 -8.38 -9.26 -23.74
N PRO A 52 -9.27 -8.25 -23.83
CA PRO A 52 -10.71 -8.46 -23.91
C PRO A 52 -11.18 -9.10 -25.22
N VAL A 53 -10.36 -9.06 -26.28
CA VAL A 53 -10.66 -9.64 -27.60
C VAL A 53 -10.10 -11.04 -27.71
N THR A 54 -8.84 -11.25 -27.32
CA THR A 54 -8.14 -12.53 -27.53
C THR A 54 -8.24 -13.47 -26.32
N GLY A 55 -8.48 -12.93 -25.12
CA GLY A 55 -8.49 -13.71 -23.88
C GLY A 55 -7.10 -14.14 -23.40
N GLU A 56 -6.03 -13.70 -24.06
CA GLU A 56 -4.65 -14.00 -23.69
C GLU A 56 -4.13 -13.04 -22.61
N ILE A 57 -3.07 -13.44 -21.90
CA ILE A 57 -2.42 -12.60 -20.89
C ILE A 57 -1.57 -11.54 -21.60
N GLU A 58 -1.91 -10.27 -21.40
CA GLU A 58 -1.10 -9.14 -21.88
C GLU A 58 0.18 -9.01 -21.04
N SER A 59 1.30 -8.66 -21.69
CA SER A 59 2.54 -8.38 -20.98
C SER A 59 2.47 -7.05 -20.24
N VAL A 60 3.08 -7.00 -19.05
CA VAL A 60 3.22 -5.75 -18.28
C VAL A 60 4.58 -5.15 -18.60
N ASP A 61 4.60 -3.87 -19.00
CA ASP A 61 5.84 -3.13 -19.21
C ASP A 61 6.51 -2.80 -17.87
N ILE A 62 7.63 -3.47 -17.60
CA ILE A 62 8.39 -3.32 -16.36
C ILE A 62 9.22 -2.03 -16.29
N ASN A 63 9.34 -1.30 -17.41
CA ASN A 63 10.03 -0.01 -17.49
C ASN A 63 9.04 1.15 -17.57
N HIS A 64 7.74 0.89 -17.33
CA HIS A 64 6.69 1.90 -17.36
C HIS A 64 6.66 2.69 -16.05
N ASP A 65 7.73 3.45 -15.78
CA ASP A 65 7.88 4.24 -14.57
C ASP A 65 7.71 5.74 -14.80
N GLY A 66 7.28 6.43 -13.73
CA GLY A 66 7.19 7.88 -13.71
C GLY A 66 8.41 8.46 -12.99
N LEU A 67 9.19 9.32 -13.67
CA LEU A 67 10.27 10.04 -13.02
C LEU A 67 9.70 11.15 -12.12
N ARG A 68 9.78 10.93 -10.81
CA ARG A 68 9.40 11.88 -9.75
C ARG A 68 10.48 11.88 -8.66
N LEU A 69 10.17 12.45 -7.49
CA LEU A 69 11.04 12.36 -6.30
C LEU A 69 11.33 10.89 -5.86
N LEU A 70 10.43 9.97 -6.24
CA LEU A 70 10.56 8.53 -6.04
C LEU A 70 10.33 7.84 -7.38
N MET A 71 11.11 6.80 -7.69
CA MET A 71 10.79 5.89 -8.79
C MET A 71 9.54 5.10 -8.42
N THR A 72 8.48 5.29 -9.18
CA THR A 72 7.20 4.61 -8.97
C THR A 72 6.68 4.15 -10.33
N PRO A 73 6.19 2.90 -10.46
CA PRO A 73 5.53 2.47 -11.67
C PRO A 73 4.31 3.36 -11.95
N LEU A 74 4.07 3.67 -13.22
CA LEU A 74 2.81 4.25 -13.66
C LEU A 74 1.69 3.20 -13.48
N LEU A 75 0.44 3.66 -13.57
CA LEU A 75 -0.71 2.77 -13.39
C LEU A 75 -0.71 1.66 -14.44
N PHE A 76 -0.80 0.41 -13.99
CA PHE A 76 -0.91 -0.77 -14.83
C PHE A 76 -2.11 -1.63 -14.39
N LYS A 77 -2.60 -2.46 -15.29
CA LYS A 77 -3.71 -3.37 -15.01
C LYS A 77 -3.18 -4.66 -14.37
N VAL A 78 -3.91 -5.16 -13.38
CA VAL A 78 -3.64 -6.43 -12.71
C VAL A 78 -4.98 -7.09 -12.33
N ARG A 79 -5.00 -8.42 -12.29
CA ARG A 79 -6.14 -9.16 -11.75
C ARG A 79 -5.77 -9.72 -10.40
N LEU A 80 -6.53 -9.35 -9.37
CA LEU A 80 -6.43 -9.91 -8.03
C LEU A 80 -7.63 -10.82 -7.81
N VAL A 81 -7.39 -12.13 -7.79
CA VAL A 81 -8.43 -13.14 -7.61
C VAL A 81 -8.29 -13.74 -6.22
N PRO A 82 -9.32 -13.70 -5.34
CA PRO A 82 -9.24 -14.37 -4.06
C PRO A 82 -8.91 -15.85 -4.24
N ARG A 83 -7.93 -16.37 -3.48
CA ARG A 83 -7.48 -17.76 -3.63
C ARG A 83 -8.57 -18.80 -3.36
N SER A 84 -9.53 -18.47 -2.50
CA SER A 84 -10.71 -19.27 -2.24
C SER A 84 -11.82 -18.43 -1.62
N LEU A 85 -13.02 -19.00 -1.57
CA LEU A 85 -14.17 -18.42 -0.85
C LEU A 85 -13.89 -18.22 0.64
N THR A 86 -13.04 -19.07 1.25
CA THR A 86 -12.66 -18.91 2.67
C THR A 86 -11.75 -17.71 2.89
N HIS A 87 -10.80 -17.44 1.98
CA HIS A 87 -9.97 -16.23 2.05
C HIS A 87 -10.84 -14.98 1.84
N GLU A 88 -11.75 -14.99 0.85
CA GLU A 88 -12.67 -13.88 0.63
C GLU A 88 -13.54 -13.60 1.86
N ALA A 89 -14.14 -14.63 2.45
CA ALA A 89 -14.97 -14.49 3.64
C ALA A 89 -14.19 -13.89 4.82
N ALA A 90 -12.96 -14.35 5.05
CA ALA A 90 -12.09 -13.79 6.09
C ALA A 90 -11.78 -12.31 5.85
N ILE A 91 -11.41 -11.94 4.61
CA ILE A 91 -11.12 -10.55 4.25
C ILE A 91 -12.35 -9.65 4.46
N ARG A 92 -13.53 -10.10 4.04
CA ARG A 92 -14.78 -9.35 4.22
C ARG A 92 -15.14 -9.19 5.69
N SER A 93 -15.02 -10.26 6.49
CA SER A 93 -15.29 -10.20 7.93
C SER A 93 -14.38 -9.21 8.65
N GLU A 94 -13.08 -9.19 8.34
CA GLU A 94 -12.14 -8.24 8.93
C GLU A 94 -12.43 -6.80 8.46
N LEU A 95 -12.77 -6.62 7.18
CA LEU A 95 -13.16 -5.31 6.64
C LEU A 95 -14.41 -4.78 7.35
N ASP A 96 -15.44 -5.61 7.54
CA ASP A 96 -16.68 -5.22 8.21
C ASP A 96 -16.41 -4.77 9.65
N ALA A 97 -15.60 -5.53 10.40
CA ALA A 97 -15.20 -5.17 11.77
C ALA A 97 -14.40 -3.84 11.81
N VAL A 98 -13.51 -3.61 10.83
CA VAL A 98 -12.76 -2.36 10.72
C VAL A 98 -13.68 -1.19 10.35
N LEU A 99 -14.62 -1.38 9.42
CA LEU A 99 -15.58 -0.34 9.04
C LEU A 99 -16.52 0.01 10.19
N GLU A 100 -16.92 -0.98 11.01
CA GLU A 100 -17.67 -0.74 12.23
C GLU A 100 -16.84 0.07 13.24
N TYR A 101 -15.59 -0.32 13.49
CA TYR A 101 -14.69 0.41 14.39
C TYR A 101 -14.38 1.84 13.91
N LEU A 102 -14.21 2.03 12.60
CA LEU A 102 -13.97 3.32 11.95
C LEU A 102 -15.26 4.12 11.73
N SER A 103 -16.43 3.54 12.01
CA SER A 103 -17.68 4.26 11.91
C SER A 103 -17.60 5.50 12.81
N PRO A 104 -18.08 6.66 12.33
CA PRO A 104 -18.04 7.87 13.13
C PRO A 104 -18.79 7.61 14.43
N SER A 105 -18.09 7.65 15.56
CA SER A 105 -18.74 7.64 16.87
C SER A 105 -19.76 8.77 16.91
N PRO A 106 -20.91 8.61 17.58
CA PRO A 106 -21.77 9.75 17.87
C PRO A 106 -21.01 10.69 18.81
N SER A 107 -20.16 11.56 18.26
CA SER A 107 -19.64 12.68 19.02
C SER A 107 -20.84 13.55 19.36
N PRO A 108 -21.08 13.98 20.61
CA PRO A 108 -21.71 15.28 20.76
C PRO A 108 -20.81 16.22 19.96
N SER A 109 -21.35 16.86 18.93
CA SER A 109 -20.56 17.78 18.13
C SER A 109 -19.79 18.68 19.10
N PRO A 110 -18.45 18.68 19.11
CA PRO A 110 -17.79 19.79 19.77
C PRO A 110 -18.31 21.01 19.02
N SER A 111 -18.96 21.92 19.74
CA SER A 111 -19.30 23.27 19.28
C SER A 111 -18.20 23.75 18.35
N PRO A 112 -18.51 24.40 17.22
CA PRO A 112 -17.54 24.73 16.17
C PRO A 112 -16.19 25.04 16.78
N LEU A 113 -15.25 24.09 16.70
CA LEU A 113 -13.86 24.38 17.00
C LEU A 113 -13.46 25.30 15.85
N GLU A 114 -13.60 26.59 16.12
CA GLU A 114 -13.08 27.66 15.30
C GLU A 114 -11.59 27.40 15.12
N TRP A 115 -11.25 26.71 14.03
CA TRP A 115 -9.92 26.77 13.47
C TRP A 115 -9.67 28.23 13.10
N HIS A 116 -9.10 28.97 14.04
CA HIS A 116 -8.64 30.33 13.85
C HIS A 116 -7.51 30.30 12.82
N GLY A 117 -7.82 30.41 11.52
CA GLY A 117 -6.79 30.74 10.54
C GLY A 117 -7.01 30.41 9.08
N HIS A 118 -7.93 29.52 8.68
CA HIS A 118 -8.09 29.22 7.25
C HIS A 118 -9.56 29.15 6.84
N ARG A 119 -9.99 30.23 6.17
CA ARG A 119 -11.26 30.32 5.45
C ARG A 119 -11.27 29.21 4.40
N VAL A 120 -12.05 28.15 4.64
CA VAL A 120 -12.39 27.19 3.58
C VAL A 120 -13.18 27.96 2.55
N LEU A 121 -12.53 28.33 1.45
CA LEU A 121 -13.23 28.86 0.28
C LEU A 121 -14.03 27.70 -0.30
N SER A 122 -15.32 27.68 -0.03
CA SER A 122 -16.27 26.85 -0.76
C SER A 122 -16.25 27.30 -2.22
N LYS A 123 -15.50 26.60 -3.07
CA LYS A 123 -15.76 26.60 -4.50
C LYS A 123 -16.72 25.47 -4.79
N SER A 124 -17.99 25.83 -4.93
CA SER A 124 -18.96 25.05 -5.69
C SER A 124 -18.50 25.03 -7.15
N ILE A 125 -18.31 23.82 -7.68
CA ILE A 125 -18.42 23.51 -9.11
C ILE A 125 -19.81 22.95 -9.32
#